data_AF-A0A925XIP4-F1
#
_entry.id   AF-A0A925XIP4-F1
#
_cell.length_a   1.000
_cell.length_b   1.000
_cell.length_c   1.000
_cell.angle_alpha   90.00
_cell.angle_beta   90.00
_cell.angle_gamma   90.00
#
_symmetry.space_group_name_H-M   'P 1'
#
loop_
_entity.id
_entity.type
_entity.pdbx_description
1 polymer ?
#
loop_
_entity_poly.entity_id
_entity_poly.type
_entity_poly.pdbx_seq_one_letter_code
_entity_poly.pdbx_strand_id
1 'polypeptide(L)'
;HDHAGLGLHPGSGSQRPIMRRNKLERCQIGLFFCWGVKYGLAEENTILDIKGQGISIGHRDTDNLVRKNIVRNSGQTGILFRPERGASFCGHRNVIEQNIVENSGPADGVAIDVQGGTEEVTLRQNEIKETRDPAQRIGIRLGKETKEIKLVENSFAGLMKDVVQA
;
A
#
# COMPACT_ATOMS: atom_id res chain seq x y z
N HIS A 1 13.76 13.47 -3.54
CA HIS A 1 12.75 13.84 -4.55
C HIS A 1 13.33 13.59 -5.93
N ASP A 2 12.51 13.41 -6.97
CA ASP A 2 12.96 13.26 -8.37
C ASP A 2 13.95 12.10 -8.62
N HIS A 3 13.85 11.04 -7.82
CA HIS A 3 14.65 9.83 -8.05
C HIS A 3 14.14 9.12 -9.31
N ALA A 4 15.07 8.70 -10.18
CA ALA A 4 14.77 8.09 -11.47
C ALA A 4 13.95 6.78 -11.37
N GLY A 5 13.91 6.15 -10.20
CA GLY A 5 13.15 4.92 -9.96
C GLY A 5 12.43 4.94 -8.61
N LEU A 6 13.15 4.70 -7.52
CA LEU A 6 12.53 4.37 -6.23
C LEU A 6 12.80 5.47 -5.19
N GLY A 7 11.86 5.70 -4.27
CA GLY A 7 12.05 6.60 -3.14
C GLY A 7 12.87 5.95 -2.03
N LEU A 8 12.22 5.15 -1.17
CA LEU A 8 12.90 4.29 -0.18
C LEU A 8 12.70 2.82 -0.54
N HIS A 9 13.76 2.03 -0.37
CA HIS A 9 13.81 0.68 -0.91
C HIS A 9 14.52 -0.30 0.05
N PRO A 10 13.89 -0.68 1.17
CA PRO A 10 14.38 -1.80 1.95
C PRO A 10 14.22 -3.11 1.15
N GLY A 11 15.23 -3.95 1.16
CA GLY A 11 15.26 -5.21 0.41
C GLY A 11 16.36 -6.15 0.90
N SER A 12 16.67 -7.17 0.11
CA SER A 12 17.75 -8.13 0.36
C SER A 12 17.74 -8.75 1.77
N GLY A 13 16.54 -9.03 2.29
CA GLY A 13 16.38 -9.65 3.61
C GLY A 13 16.50 -8.69 4.79
N SER A 14 16.42 -7.37 4.57
CA SER A 14 16.52 -6.36 5.63
C SER A 14 15.61 -6.70 6.82
N GLN A 15 16.20 -6.71 8.02
CA GLN A 15 15.47 -6.98 9.26
C GLN A 15 15.30 -5.69 10.06
N ARG A 16 14.06 -5.40 10.45
CA ARG A 16 13.68 -4.26 11.30
C ARG A 16 14.13 -2.88 10.76
N PRO A 17 14.05 -2.59 9.44
CA PRO A 17 14.34 -1.24 8.96
C PRO A 17 13.33 -0.23 9.53
N ILE A 18 13.81 0.97 9.84
CA ILE A 18 12.97 2.10 10.27
C ILE A 18 12.99 3.16 9.19
N MET A 19 11.83 3.40 8.58
CA MET A 19 11.59 4.44 7.58
C MET A 19 10.56 5.40 8.18
N ARG A 20 11.03 6.41 8.89
CA ARG A 20 10.17 7.31 9.66
C ARG A 20 10.35 8.77 9.28
N ARG A 21 9.23 9.50 9.15
CA ARG A 21 9.20 10.97 8.90
C ARG A 21 9.96 11.41 7.65
N ASN A 22 9.89 10.61 6.59
CA ASN A 22 10.47 10.96 5.30
C ASN A 22 9.45 11.67 4.41
N LYS A 23 9.96 12.48 3.46
CA LYS A 23 9.17 13.03 2.35
C LYS A 23 9.63 12.37 1.05
N LEU A 24 8.74 11.65 0.39
CA LEU A 24 8.99 10.92 -0.87
C LEU A 24 8.07 11.51 -1.94
N GLU A 25 8.64 11.97 -3.05
CA GLU A 25 7.86 12.65 -4.09
C GLU A 25 8.46 12.44 -5.49
N ARG A 26 7.55 12.37 -6.49
CA ARG A 26 7.88 12.37 -7.93
C ARG A 26 8.83 11.26 -8.39
N CYS A 27 8.74 10.07 -7.79
CA CYS A 27 9.45 8.86 -8.23
C CYS A 27 8.48 7.80 -8.79
N GLN A 28 9.00 6.66 -9.27
CA GLN A 28 8.19 5.56 -9.78
C GLN A 28 7.44 4.83 -8.67
N ILE A 29 8.14 4.49 -7.58
CA ILE A 29 7.53 3.89 -6.38
C ILE A 29 8.01 4.70 -5.17
N GLY A 30 7.09 5.09 -4.29
CA GLY A 30 7.41 5.87 -3.10
C GLY A 30 8.23 5.05 -2.11
N LEU A 31 7.58 4.10 -1.43
CA LEU A 31 8.22 3.15 -0.52
C LEU A 31 8.07 1.73 -1.06
N PHE A 32 9.18 1.11 -1.41
CA PHE A 32 9.24 -0.20 -2.04
C PHE A 32 9.88 -1.23 -1.11
N PHE A 33 9.06 -1.94 -0.34
CA PHE A 33 9.48 -3.20 0.26
C PHE A 33 9.65 -4.20 -0.90
N CYS A 34 10.87 -4.71 -1.06
CA CYS A 34 11.26 -5.43 -2.27
C CYS A 34 11.50 -6.91 -2.12
N TRP A 35 12.20 -7.33 -1.06
CA TRP A 35 12.64 -8.71 -0.93
C TRP A 35 12.96 -9.06 0.51
N GLY A 36 12.12 -9.88 1.12
CA GLY A 36 12.36 -10.50 2.41
C GLY A 36 12.45 -9.53 3.58
N VAL A 37 11.85 -8.34 3.47
CA VAL A 37 11.88 -7.35 4.55
C VAL A 37 10.96 -7.78 5.68
N LYS A 38 11.49 -7.88 6.90
CA LYS A 38 10.71 -8.33 8.04
C LYS A 38 10.78 -7.39 9.23
N TYR A 39 9.66 -7.27 9.95
CA TYR A 39 9.56 -6.49 11.19
C TYR A 39 9.95 -5.01 11.01
N GLY A 40 9.84 -4.49 9.79
CA GLY A 40 10.12 -3.11 9.45
C GLY A 40 9.02 -2.17 9.92
N LEU A 41 9.38 -0.91 10.11
CA LEU A 41 8.48 0.18 10.49
C LEU A 41 8.52 1.27 9.41
N ALA A 42 7.40 1.48 8.72
CA ALA A 42 7.17 2.66 7.89
C ALA A 42 6.17 3.58 8.61
N GLU A 43 6.66 4.67 9.20
CA GLU A 43 5.85 5.54 10.07
C GLU A 43 5.92 7.02 9.69
N GLU A 44 4.79 7.72 9.72
CA GLU A 44 4.75 9.19 9.60
C GLU A 44 5.42 9.72 8.30
N ASN A 45 5.47 8.93 7.23
CA ASN A 45 6.03 9.36 5.95
C ASN A 45 4.98 10.12 5.13
N THR A 46 5.42 11.13 4.38
CA THR A 46 4.62 11.88 3.43
C THR A 46 5.03 11.47 2.01
N ILE A 47 4.14 10.80 1.29
CA ILE A 47 4.38 10.19 -0.02
C ILE A 47 3.44 10.82 -1.04
N LEU A 48 3.97 11.64 -1.95
CA LEU A 48 3.20 12.54 -2.80
C LEU A 48 3.55 12.38 -4.28
N ASP A 49 2.54 12.47 -5.15
CA ASP A 49 2.71 12.60 -6.61
C ASP A 49 3.63 11.51 -7.19
N ILE A 50 3.41 10.27 -6.76
CA ILE A 50 4.16 9.10 -7.19
C ILE A 50 3.62 8.61 -8.52
N LYS A 51 4.48 8.30 -9.49
CA LYS A 51 4.04 7.87 -10.83
C LYS A 51 3.34 6.50 -10.83
N GLY A 52 3.84 5.59 -10.01
CA GLY A 52 3.32 4.23 -9.86
C GLY A 52 2.62 4.02 -8.52
N GLN A 53 3.23 3.21 -7.65
CA GLN A 53 2.67 2.83 -6.35
C GLN A 53 3.24 3.71 -5.23
N GLY A 54 2.37 4.25 -4.37
CA GLY A 54 2.81 4.98 -3.19
C GLY A 54 3.64 4.11 -2.25
N ILE A 55 3.06 2.99 -1.84
CA ILE A 55 3.72 1.93 -1.05
C ILE A 55 3.51 0.60 -1.77
N SER A 56 4.58 -0.17 -1.98
CA SER A 56 4.49 -1.51 -2.56
C SER A 56 5.18 -2.53 -1.66
N ILE A 57 4.48 -3.63 -1.38
CA ILE A 57 4.88 -4.71 -0.47
C ILE A 57 4.76 -6.06 -1.21
N GLY A 58 5.78 -6.91 -1.14
CA GLY A 58 5.73 -8.23 -1.77
C GLY A 58 7.07 -8.95 -1.79
N HIS A 59 7.10 -10.21 -2.17
CA HIS A 59 8.30 -11.03 -2.15
C HIS A 59 8.85 -11.28 -0.74
N ARG A 60 8.03 -11.93 0.10
CA ARG A 60 8.34 -12.31 1.48
C ARG A 60 8.59 -11.14 2.41
N ASP A 61 8.06 -9.97 2.06
CA ASP A 61 8.01 -8.82 2.95
C ASP A 61 6.90 -9.04 3.97
N THR A 62 7.23 -9.60 5.13
CA THR A 62 6.24 -10.04 6.12
C THR A 62 6.40 -9.35 7.45
N ASP A 63 5.33 -9.33 8.24
CA ASP A 63 5.39 -8.89 9.64
C ASP A 63 5.82 -7.40 9.80
N ASN A 64 5.61 -6.55 8.79
CA ASN A 64 5.93 -5.12 8.85
C ASN A 64 4.74 -4.31 9.37
N LEU A 65 5.06 -3.18 10.00
CA LEU A 65 4.10 -2.18 10.45
C LEU A 65 4.22 -0.93 9.57
N VAL A 66 3.15 -0.64 8.81
CA VAL A 66 3.03 0.54 7.97
C VAL A 66 1.95 1.42 8.59
N ARG A 67 2.34 2.51 9.25
CA ARG A 67 1.42 3.32 10.04
C ARG A 67 1.53 4.82 9.85
N LYS A 68 0.40 5.52 9.97
CA LYS A 68 0.38 7.00 10.03
C LYS A 68 1.07 7.66 8.82
N ASN A 69 1.13 6.98 7.69
CA ASN A 69 1.69 7.57 6.46
C ASN A 69 0.58 8.31 5.71
N ILE A 70 0.97 9.34 4.97
CA ILE A 70 0.12 10.03 4.01
C ILE A 70 0.57 9.62 2.62
N VAL A 71 -0.32 8.99 1.86
CA VAL A 71 -0.12 8.63 0.45
C VAL A 71 -1.13 9.40 -0.38
N ARG A 72 -0.67 10.35 -1.20
CA ARG A 72 -1.54 11.19 -2.01
C ARG A 72 -1.09 11.21 -3.47
N ASN A 73 -2.06 11.18 -4.39
CA ASN A 73 -1.83 11.31 -5.83
C ASN A 73 -0.87 10.24 -6.40
N SER A 74 -0.96 8.98 -5.95
CA SER A 74 -0.21 7.89 -6.60
C SER A 74 -0.87 7.52 -7.93
N GLY A 75 -0.12 7.40 -9.02
CA GLY A 75 -0.65 7.23 -10.37
C GLY A 75 -1.30 5.86 -10.63
N GLN A 76 -0.90 4.80 -9.92
CA GLN A 76 -1.43 3.44 -10.10
C GLN A 76 -2.21 2.93 -8.90
N THR A 77 -1.61 2.96 -7.70
CA THR A 77 -2.23 2.48 -6.46
C THR A 77 -1.61 3.24 -5.29
N GLY A 78 -2.38 3.51 -4.24
CA GLY A 78 -1.82 4.07 -3.01
C GLY A 78 -0.95 3.07 -2.29
N ILE A 79 -1.51 1.90 -1.94
CA ILE A 79 -0.81 0.79 -1.29
C ILE A 79 -1.09 -0.51 -2.05
N LEU A 80 -0.04 -1.18 -2.53
CA LEU A 80 -0.13 -2.44 -3.26
C LEU A 80 0.55 -3.58 -2.49
N PHE A 81 -0.18 -4.67 -2.26
CA PHE A 81 0.42 -5.98 -2.03
C PHE A 81 0.51 -6.72 -3.36
N ARG A 82 1.73 -7.02 -3.82
CA ARG A 82 1.98 -7.54 -5.17
C ARG A 82 1.48 -8.99 -5.32
N PRO A 83 0.99 -9.37 -6.52
CA PRO A 83 0.66 -10.75 -6.84
C PRO A 83 1.95 -11.52 -7.09
N GLU A 84 2.49 -12.14 -6.04
CA GLU A 84 3.73 -12.91 -6.16
C GLU A 84 3.43 -14.31 -6.74
N ARG A 85 4.47 -14.96 -7.29
CA ARG A 85 4.40 -16.25 -8.01
C ARG A 85 3.88 -17.47 -7.21
N GLY A 86 3.39 -17.25 -6.00
CA GLY A 86 2.82 -18.25 -5.09
C GLY A 86 2.64 -17.66 -3.70
N ALA A 87 1.72 -18.25 -2.91
CA ALA A 87 1.40 -17.79 -1.56
C ALA A 87 2.67 -17.55 -0.73
N SER A 88 3.61 -18.51 -0.67
CA SER A 88 4.86 -18.39 0.11
C SER A 88 5.81 -17.23 -0.24
N PHE A 89 5.53 -16.48 -1.31
CA PHE A 89 6.26 -15.27 -1.68
C PHE A 89 5.46 -13.98 -1.38
N CYS A 90 4.21 -14.05 -0.95
CA CYS A 90 3.38 -12.87 -0.74
C CYS A 90 3.75 -12.10 0.54
N GLY A 91 3.27 -10.87 0.63
CA GLY A 91 3.51 -9.97 1.76
C GLY A 91 2.58 -10.24 2.94
N HIS A 92 2.72 -11.39 3.59
CA HIS A 92 1.83 -11.82 4.68
C HIS A 92 2.03 -11.05 6.00
N ARG A 93 1.01 -11.12 6.88
CA ARG A 93 1.10 -10.68 8.29
C ARG A 93 1.53 -9.23 8.49
N ASN A 94 1.36 -8.39 7.47
CA ASN A 94 1.62 -6.97 7.59
C ASN A 94 0.42 -6.27 8.25
N VAL A 95 0.70 -5.21 8.98
CA VAL A 95 -0.32 -4.33 9.56
C VAL A 95 -0.22 -2.97 8.90
N ILE A 96 -1.32 -2.57 8.25
CA ILE A 96 -1.48 -1.26 7.63
C ILE A 96 -2.47 -0.49 8.50
N GLU A 97 -1.98 0.47 9.29
CA GLU A 97 -2.81 1.16 10.27
C GLU A 97 -2.75 2.68 10.21
N GLN A 98 -3.89 3.35 10.38
CA GLN A 98 -3.94 4.81 10.54
C GLN A 98 -3.28 5.57 9.38
N ASN A 99 -3.20 4.99 8.19
CA ASN A 99 -2.67 5.66 7.01
C ASN A 99 -3.79 6.44 6.32
N ILE A 100 -3.41 7.54 5.67
CA ILE A 100 -4.29 8.28 4.76
C ILE A 100 -3.89 7.92 3.33
N VAL A 101 -4.84 7.41 2.54
CA VAL A 101 -4.67 7.14 1.11
C VAL A 101 -5.66 8.00 0.35
N GLU A 102 -5.16 8.98 -0.40
CA GLU A 102 -5.98 9.99 -1.06
C GLU A 102 -5.68 10.07 -2.55
N ASN A 103 -6.72 10.18 -3.37
CA ASN A 103 -6.63 10.48 -4.80
C ASN A 103 -5.64 9.57 -5.56
N SER A 104 -5.61 8.29 -5.21
CA SER A 104 -4.62 7.34 -5.74
C SER A 104 -5.25 6.36 -6.73
N GLY A 105 -4.54 6.11 -7.82
CA GLY A 105 -4.92 5.28 -8.96
C GLY A 105 -5.50 6.04 -10.14
N PRO A 106 -5.58 5.38 -11.33
CA PRO A 106 -6.23 5.90 -12.53
C PRO A 106 -7.75 6.03 -12.32
N ALA A 107 -8.51 6.38 -13.36
CA ALA A 107 -9.96 6.59 -13.27
C ALA A 107 -10.71 5.38 -12.66
N ASP A 108 -10.39 4.18 -13.12
CA ASP A 108 -10.89 2.87 -12.69
C ASP A 108 -9.98 2.18 -11.66
N GLY A 109 -9.12 2.97 -11.00
CA GLY A 109 -8.07 2.49 -10.10
C GLY A 109 -8.57 1.99 -8.74
N VAL A 110 -7.60 1.50 -7.95
CA VAL A 110 -7.82 1.06 -6.57
C VAL A 110 -6.87 1.80 -5.65
N ALA A 111 -7.37 2.29 -4.51
CA ALA A 111 -6.54 2.98 -3.54
C ALA A 111 -5.63 2.02 -2.75
N ILE A 112 -6.17 0.91 -2.24
CA ILE A 112 -5.41 -0.18 -1.61
C ILE A 112 -5.76 -1.50 -2.30
N ASP A 113 -4.76 -2.17 -2.86
CA ASP A 113 -4.97 -3.39 -3.64
C ASP A 113 -4.17 -4.55 -3.04
N VAL A 114 -4.90 -5.56 -2.56
CA VAL A 114 -4.31 -6.75 -1.94
C VAL A 114 -4.43 -7.91 -2.92
N GLN A 115 -3.33 -8.27 -3.58
CA GLN A 115 -3.33 -9.23 -4.68
C GLN A 115 -2.65 -10.56 -4.33
N GLY A 116 -2.81 -11.53 -5.24
CA GLY A 116 -2.22 -12.87 -5.15
C GLY A 116 -2.69 -13.66 -3.92
N GLY A 117 -1.90 -14.66 -3.55
CA GLY A 117 -2.10 -15.44 -2.32
C GLY A 117 -1.65 -14.71 -1.05
N THR A 118 -1.90 -13.40 -0.93
CA THR A 118 -1.57 -12.63 0.29
C THR A 118 -2.52 -13.02 1.42
N GLU A 119 -1.98 -13.26 2.60
CA GLU A 119 -2.74 -13.76 3.75
C GLU A 119 -2.39 -13.05 5.05
N GLU A 120 -3.32 -13.07 6.02
CA GLU A 120 -3.14 -12.57 7.39
C GLU A 120 -2.81 -11.07 7.51
N VAL A 121 -3.15 -10.26 6.51
CA VAL A 121 -2.94 -8.80 6.56
C VAL A 121 -4.06 -8.12 7.33
N THR A 122 -3.71 -7.16 8.18
CA THR A 122 -4.70 -6.29 8.86
C THR A 122 -4.65 -4.89 8.29
N LEU A 123 -5.75 -4.42 7.71
CA LEU A 123 -5.99 -3.04 7.33
C LEU A 123 -6.89 -2.42 8.40
N ARG A 124 -6.35 -1.55 9.26
CA ARG A 124 -7.12 -0.95 10.36
C ARG A 124 -7.05 0.56 10.45
N GLN A 125 -8.17 1.21 10.70
CA GLN A 125 -8.24 2.66 10.95
C GLN A 125 -7.60 3.50 9.84
N ASN A 126 -7.52 2.99 8.60
CA ASN A 126 -7.03 3.77 7.47
C ASN A 126 -8.16 4.67 6.96
N GLU A 127 -7.78 5.84 6.46
CA GLU A 127 -8.68 6.78 5.82
C GLU A 127 -8.42 6.79 4.32
N ILE A 128 -9.44 6.46 3.54
CA ILE A 128 -9.33 6.29 2.09
C ILE A 128 -10.28 7.28 1.42
N LYS A 129 -9.71 8.25 0.70
CA LYS A 129 -10.42 9.41 0.17
C LYS A 129 -10.22 9.54 -1.33
N GLU A 130 -11.29 9.89 -2.00
CA GLU A 130 -11.29 10.32 -3.38
C GLU A 130 -12.05 11.64 -3.51
N THR A 131 -11.38 12.66 -4.02
CA THR A 131 -11.93 14.02 -4.18
C THR A 131 -11.90 14.48 -5.64
N ARG A 132 -11.47 13.63 -6.59
CA ARG A 132 -11.43 13.90 -8.03
C ARG A 132 -12.76 13.50 -8.70
N ASP A 133 -13.10 14.21 -9.77
CA ASP A 133 -14.31 13.96 -10.59
C ASP A 133 -14.29 12.61 -11.32
N PRO A 134 -15.45 12.17 -11.85
CA PRO A 134 -16.43 11.35 -11.14
C PRO A 134 -15.79 10.06 -10.58
N ALA A 135 -16.17 9.70 -9.35
CA ALA A 135 -15.64 8.57 -8.61
C ALA A 135 -15.93 7.23 -9.29
N GLN A 136 -14.93 6.66 -9.98
CA GLN A 136 -14.94 5.28 -10.49
C GLN A 136 -13.92 4.39 -9.75
N ARG A 137 -13.18 4.96 -8.79
CA ARG A 137 -12.15 4.23 -8.02
C ARG A 137 -12.77 3.38 -6.92
N ILE A 138 -12.09 2.27 -6.63
CA ILE A 138 -12.38 1.39 -5.49
C ILE A 138 -11.46 1.75 -4.32
N GLY A 139 -11.99 1.71 -3.10
CA GLY A 139 -11.19 1.92 -1.89
C GLY A 139 -10.20 0.77 -1.65
N ILE A 140 -10.73 -0.41 -1.34
CA ILE A 140 -9.94 -1.63 -1.11
C ILE A 140 -10.39 -2.72 -2.09
N ARG A 141 -9.44 -3.33 -2.80
CA ARG A 141 -9.68 -4.57 -3.54
C ARG A 141 -8.94 -5.73 -2.90
N LEU A 142 -9.66 -6.83 -2.71
CA LEU A 142 -9.13 -8.09 -2.21
C LEU A 142 -9.19 -9.11 -3.34
N GLY A 143 -8.02 -9.59 -3.77
CA GLY A 143 -7.92 -10.60 -4.83
C GLY A 143 -8.51 -11.94 -4.40
N LYS A 144 -9.00 -12.71 -5.36
CA LYS A 144 -9.69 -14.00 -5.20
C LYS A 144 -8.91 -15.04 -4.39
N GLU A 145 -7.59 -14.95 -4.37
CA GLU A 145 -6.68 -15.90 -3.69
C GLU A 145 -6.27 -15.43 -2.30
N THR A 146 -6.65 -14.21 -1.90
CA THR A 146 -6.31 -13.66 -0.58
C THR A 146 -7.09 -14.37 0.52
N LYS A 147 -6.48 -14.51 1.71
CA LYS A 147 -7.12 -15.15 2.87
C LYS A 147 -6.87 -14.36 4.14
N GLU A 148 -7.85 -14.35 5.05
CA GLU A 148 -7.70 -13.74 6.38
C GLU A 148 -7.28 -12.26 6.35
N ILE A 149 -7.73 -11.51 5.32
CA ILE A 149 -7.55 -10.06 5.31
C ILE A 149 -8.57 -9.43 6.25
N LYS A 150 -8.08 -8.81 7.33
CA LYS A 150 -8.92 -8.17 8.35
C LYS A 150 -9.07 -6.70 8.03
N LEU A 151 -10.32 -6.26 7.88
CA LEU A 151 -10.68 -4.85 7.73
C LEU A 151 -11.29 -4.37 9.04
N VAL A 152 -10.67 -3.39 9.71
CA VAL A 152 -11.11 -2.93 11.04
C VAL A 152 -11.19 -1.41 11.05
N GLU A 153 -12.41 -0.84 11.16
CA GLU A 153 -12.61 0.60 11.34
C GLU A 153 -11.97 1.50 10.26
N ASN A 154 -11.83 1.01 9.01
CA ASN A 154 -11.40 1.87 7.91
C ASN A 154 -12.54 2.82 7.50
N SER A 155 -12.18 4.04 7.10
CA SER A 155 -13.13 5.06 6.65
C SER A 155 -12.94 5.35 5.16
N PHE A 156 -14.04 5.64 4.49
CA PHE A 156 -14.11 5.78 3.05
C PHE A 156 -14.90 7.04 2.69
N ALA A 157 -14.44 7.82 1.72
CA ALA A 157 -15.17 8.98 1.22
C ALA A 157 -14.91 9.20 -0.27
N GLY A 158 -15.99 9.46 -1.02
CA GLY A 158 -15.94 9.84 -2.43
C GLY A 158 -15.51 8.71 -3.39
N LEU A 159 -15.57 7.45 -2.98
CA LEU A 159 -15.23 6.28 -3.80
C LEU A 159 -16.47 5.69 -4.47
N MET A 160 -16.29 4.94 -5.57
CA MET A 160 -17.39 4.22 -6.23
C MET A 160 -17.86 3.03 -5.39
N LYS A 161 -16.89 2.30 -4.83
CA LYS A 161 -17.10 1.18 -3.91
C LYS A 161 -16.01 1.21 -2.85
N ASP A 162 -16.41 1.04 -1.59
CA ASP A 162 -15.46 1.04 -0.48
C ASP A 162 -14.58 -0.21 -0.52
N VAL A 163 -15.19 -1.39 -0.70
CA VAL A 163 -14.49 -2.69 -0.71
C VAL A 163 -15.05 -3.59 -1.82
N VAL A 164 -14.16 -4.28 -2.53
CA VAL A 164 -14.51 -5.29 -3.54
C VAL A 164 -13.67 -6.56 -3.33
N GLN A 165 -14.34 -7.72 -3.36
CA GLN A 165 -13.69 -9.01 -3.56
C GLN A 165 -13.71 -9.33 -5.07
N ALA A 166 -12.55 -9.59 -5.68
CA ALA A 166 -12.40 -9.78 -7.13
C ALA A 166 -11.62 -11.04 -7.48
#